data_AF-A0A816TCH0-F1
#
_entry.id   AF-A0A816TCH0-F1
#
_cell.length_a   1.000
_cell.length_b   1.000
_cell.length_c   1.000
_cell.angle_alpha   90.00
_cell.angle_beta   90.00
_cell.angle_gamma   90.00
#
_symmetry.space_group_name_H-M   'P 1'
#
loop_
_entity.id
_entity.type
_entity.pdbx_description
1 polymer ?
#
loop_
_entity_poly.entity_id
_entity_poly.type
_entity_poly.pdbx_seq_one_letter_code
_entity_poly.pdbx_strand_id
1 'polypeptide(L)'
;MSSKEYQILKIVKTLDEADVILKEYNVSKYRTSDLSSSTKYSYRCSNYRKYPLCKIEIQVYVDSNHLTEIKLMYKNIHCHEQRNTTTQCTITNFNQWCINHKYDENSIHSTFVPYYYINDINDIFVFFTTKPLLKDTQLSSLLQVDATYKLTWNELPLLVFGSSDADRHFRPFGVAFVPSDEGHENQREYIVHYVMADGAPGITRAQKEIFPQARRLMCWAHVARKCREHRKLVPTGKWQQIDTDIHDLQLCFSDNIFTQGVSLVMKKWSTGPLIQQFQQYFFDQWIDKLPLWYEGAALNMPLTNNGCESKPSISTDLELLAFKWSNNIDKLRILHWFDSWYIIPSSNSFITPAVWLQMYQLQQWISFDEFVAWLKSCWLVCPLSSCTCPSGLKYYIYKHSIGLSMLLNKYEVNGKTHLQLLSKRRGKGRSKRVRTALLT
;
A
#
# COMPACT_ATOMS: atom_id res chain seq x y z
N MET A 1 -19.60 19.63 -39.98
CA MET A 1 -19.30 18.95 -38.71
C MET A 1 -18.32 17.83 -39.00
N SER A 2 -17.09 17.90 -38.50
CA SER A 2 -16.01 16.97 -38.87
C SER A 2 -16.28 15.56 -38.34
N SER A 3 -16.22 14.58 -39.24
CA SER A 3 -16.37 13.15 -38.96
C SER A 3 -15.18 12.63 -38.17
N LYS A 4 -15.26 12.72 -36.84
CA LYS A 4 -14.39 11.93 -35.95
C LYS A 4 -14.84 10.46 -36.06
N GLU A 5 -14.12 9.72 -36.90
CA GLU A 5 -14.46 8.41 -37.47
C GLU A 5 -14.82 7.35 -36.43
N TYR A 6 -15.92 6.66 -36.71
CA TYR A 6 -16.29 5.43 -36.05
C TYR A 6 -15.70 4.28 -36.86
N GLN A 7 -15.06 3.30 -36.22
CA GLN A 7 -14.62 2.09 -36.91
C GLN A 7 -15.73 1.04 -36.85
N ILE A 8 -16.08 0.45 -37.99
CA ILE A 8 -17.02 -0.67 -38.06
C ILE A 8 -16.34 -1.91 -37.46
N LEU A 9 -16.82 -2.36 -36.31
CA LEU A 9 -16.39 -3.59 -35.65
C LEU A 9 -16.85 -4.82 -36.43
N LYS A 10 -18.10 -4.79 -36.91
CA LYS A 10 -18.69 -5.90 -37.66
C LYS A 10 -19.91 -5.44 -38.45
N ILE A 11 -20.09 -6.01 -39.64
CA ILE A 11 -21.31 -5.89 -40.42
C ILE A 11 -22.05 -7.21 -40.30
N VAL A 12 -23.32 -7.17 -39.92
CA VAL A 12 -24.17 -8.35 -39.84
C VAL A 12 -25.41 -8.16 -40.70
N LYS A 13 -25.96 -9.29 -41.17
CA LYS A 13 -27.05 -9.27 -42.16
C LYS A 13 -28.42 -9.48 -41.52
N THR A 14 -28.48 -9.98 -40.30
CA THR A 14 -29.75 -10.22 -39.57
C THR A 14 -29.70 -9.67 -38.14
N LEU A 15 -30.87 -9.45 -37.55
CA LEU A 15 -30.99 -8.98 -36.16
C LEU A 15 -30.56 -10.04 -35.14
N ASP A 16 -30.81 -11.33 -35.42
CA ASP A 16 -30.41 -12.42 -34.53
C ASP A 16 -28.88 -12.53 -34.40
N GLU A 17 -28.14 -12.31 -35.50
CA GLU A 17 -26.68 -12.21 -35.48
C GLU A 17 -26.19 -11.02 -34.65
N ALA A 18 -26.88 -9.88 -34.74
CA ALA A 18 -26.57 -8.70 -33.96
C ALA A 18 -26.77 -8.94 -32.46
N ASP A 19 -27.86 -9.62 -32.06
CA ASP A 19 -28.18 -9.90 -30.67
C ASP A 19 -27.19 -10.87 -30.00
N VAL A 20 -26.66 -11.85 -30.74
CA VAL A 20 -25.59 -12.74 -30.24
C VAL A 20 -24.33 -11.94 -29.93
N ILE A 21 -23.93 -11.05 -30.84
CA ILE A 21 -22.76 -10.19 -30.65
C ILE A 21 -22.99 -9.21 -29.49
N LEU A 22 -24.17 -8.61 -29.38
CA LEU A 22 -24.45 -7.66 -28.29
C LEU A 22 -24.42 -8.30 -26.90
N LYS A 23 -24.80 -9.58 -26.80
CA LYS A 23 -24.61 -10.38 -25.60
C LYS A 23 -23.13 -10.64 -25.31
N GLU A 24 -22.33 -10.95 -26.34
CA GLU A 24 -20.87 -11.09 -26.22
C GLU A 24 -20.22 -9.83 -25.63
N TYR A 25 -20.69 -8.65 -26.04
CA TYR A 25 -20.21 -7.35 -25.54
C TYR A 25 -20.98 -6.81 -24.32
N ASN A 26 -21.89 -7.61 -23.74
CA ASN A 26 -22.63 -7.34 -22.50
C ASN A 26 -23.40 -6.01 -22.49
N VAL A 27 -24.03 -5.66 -23.61
CA VAL A 27 -24.81 -4.42 -23.79
C VAL A 27 -26.28 -4.64 -23.40
N SER A 28 -26.80 -3.93 -22.41
CA SER A 28 -27.96 -4.41 -21.65
C SER A 28 -29.28 -3.61 -21.73
N LYS A 29 -29.52 -2.67 -22.67
CA LYS A 29 -30.85 -2.02 -22.85
C LYS A 29 -31.01 -1.18 -24.14
N TYR A 30 -32.22 -1.17 -24.69
CA TYR A 30 -32.65 -0.38 -25.85
C TYR A 30 -33.62 0.75 -25.42
N ARG A 31 -33.59 1.90 -26.11
CA ARG A 31 -34.71 2.86 -26.17
C ARG A 31 -35.02 3.15 -27.64
N THR A 32 -36.26 2.93 -28.04
CA THR A 32 -36.80 3.27 -29.35
C THR A 32 -37.39 4.67 -29.31
N SER A 33 -37.08 5.51 -30.29
CA SER A 33 -37.85 6.70 -30.61
C SER A 33 -37.92 6.86 -32.12
N ASP A 34 -39.04 7.39 -32.60
CA ASP A 34 -39.71 7.01 -33.84
C ASP A 34 -39.04 7.36 -35.17
N LEU A 35 -39.47 6.58 -36.16
CA LEU A 35 -38.90 6.31 -37.47
C LEU A 35 -39.19 7.41 -38.50
N SER A 36 -38.14 7.90 -39.16
CA SER A 36 -38.20 8.19 -40.60
C SER A 36 -36.83 8.00 -41.27
N SER A 37 -36.84 7.09 -42.26
CA SER A 37 -35.92 6.88 -43.39
C SER A 37 -34.39 6.73 -43.22
N SER A 38 -33.81 6.78 -42.02
CA SER A 38 -32.55 6.08 -41.69
C SER A 38 -32.33 6.05 -40.17
N THR A 39 -32.57 4.90 -39.52
CA THR A 39 -32.58 4.87 -38.05
C THR A 39 -31.17 4.68 -37.49
N LYS A 40 -30.67 5.71 -36.80
CA LYS A 40 -29.43 5.64 -36.01
C LYS A 40 -29.75 5.21 -34.59
N TYR A 41 -29.18 4.11 -34.13
CA TYR A 41 -29.28 3.68 -32.73
C TYR A 41 -27.93 3.89 -32.02
N SER A 42 -27.89 4.83 -31.06
CA SER A 42 -26.69 5.11 -30.27
C SER A 42 -26.79 4.44 -28.91
N TYR A 43 -25.90 3.48 -28.62
CA TYR A 43 -25.81 2.80 -27.33
C TYR A 43 -24.70 3.41 -26.48
N ARG A 44 -24.81 3.22 -25.16
CA ARG A 44 -23.75 3.60 -24.21
C ARG A 44 -23.53 2.43 -23.27
N CYS A 45 -22.42 1.71 -23.44
CA CYS A 45 -22.04 0.64 -22.53
C CYS A 45 -21.41 1.28 -21.28
N SER A 46 -22.07 1.16 -20.13
CA SER A 46 -21.58 1.72 -18.86
C SER A 46 -20.87 0.70 -17.97
N ASN A 47 -20.72 -0.56 -18.39
CA ASN A 47 -20.31 -1.65 -17.50
C ASN A 47 -19.27 -2.63 -18.09
N TYR A 48 -18.18 -2.13 -18.69
CA TYR A 48 -17.01 -2.96 -18.97
C TYR A 48 -15.81 -2.56 -18.10
N ARG A 49 -15.41 -3.46 -17.18
CA ARG A 49 -14.26 -3.28 -16.28
C ARG A 49 -12.89 -3.35 -16.97
N LYS A 50 -12.83 -3.73 -18.26
CA LYS A 50 -11.55 -3.85 -19.00
C LYS A 50 -11.21 -2.63 -19.87
N TYR A 51 -12.20 -1.83 -20.29
CA TYR A 51 -12.00 -0.59 -21.08
C TYR A 51 -13.13 0.42 -20.79
N PRO A 52 -13.02 1.23 -19.72
CA PRO A 52 -14.14 2.06 -19.24
C PRO A 52 -14.45 3.31 -20.09
N LEU A 53 -13.85 3.50 -21.28
CA LEU A 53 -13.82 4.80 -21.97
C LEU A 53 -14.09 4.76 -23.50
N CYS A 54 -14.87 3.80 -23.98
CA CYS A 54 -15.30 3.70 -25.39
C CYS A 54 -16.83 3.80 -25.57
N LYS A 55 -17.27 4.37 -26.70
CA LYS A 55 -18.68 4.42 -27.13
C LYS A 55 -18.88 3.46 -28.30
N ILE A 56 -19.85 2.55 -28.17
CA ILE A 56 -20.26 1.62 -29.23
C ILE A 56 -21.60 2.09 -29.79
N GLU A 57 -21.72 2.18 -31.10
CA GLU A 57 -22.89 2.67 -31.84
C GLU A 57 -23.31 1.63 -32.87
N ILE A 58 -24.61 1.44 -33.10
CA ILE A 58 -25.11 0.48 -34.10
C ILE A 58 -25.95 1.24 -35.11
N GLN A 59 -25.57 1.14 -36.37
CA GLN A 59 -26.30 1.75 -37.47
C GLN A 59 -27.03 0.67 -38.25
N VAL A 60 -28.33 0.82 -38.37
CA VAL A 60 -29.23 -0.14 -39.03
C VAL A 60 -29.74 0.52 -40.29
N TYR A 61 -29.47 -0.09 -41.44
CA TYR A 61 -29.85 0.42 -42.74
C TYR A 61 -30.99 -0.44 -43.29
N VAL A 62 -32.07 0.23 -43.71
CA VAL A 62 -33.29 -0.39 -44.22
C VAL A 62 -33.64 0.33 -45.51
N ASP A 63 -33.89 -0.42 -46.58
CA ASP A 63 -34.39 0.11 -47.84
C ASP A 63 -35.73 -0.58 -48.15
N SER A 64 -36.75 0.20 -48.51
CA SER A 64 -38.03 -0.30 -49.03
C SER A 64 -38.65 -1.44 -48.20
N ASN A 65 -38.62 -1.30 -46.87
CA ASN A 65 -39.07 -2.25 -45.83
C ASN A 65 -38.23 -3.53 -45.65
N HIS A 66 -37.05 -3.64 -46.26
CA HIS A 66 -36.12 -4.74 -46.05
C HIS A 66 -34.82 -4.27 -45.38
N LEU A 67 -34.39 -4.99 -44.33
CA LEU A 67 -33.11 -4.74 -43.66
C LEU A 67 -31.97 -5.08 -44.64
N THR A 68 -31.13 -4.10 -44.95
CA THR A 68 -30.03 -4.29 -45.90
C THR A 68 -28.71 -4.54 -45.20
N GLU A 69 -28.42 -3.84 -44.09
CA GLU A 69 -27.21 -4.07 -43.29
C GLU A 69 -27.32 -3.50 -41.87
N ILE A 70 -26.59 -4.12 -40.93
CA ILE A 70 -26.37 -3.58 -39.59
C ILE A 70 -24.87 -3.43 -39.37
N LYS A 71 -24.43 -2.20 -39.06
CA LYS A 71 -23.03 -1.86 -38.78
C LYS A 71 -22.86 -1.58 -37.29
N LEU A 72 -22.09 -2.42 -36.62
CA LEU A 72 -21.63 -2.15 -35.26
C LEU A 72 -20.37 -1.30 -35.36
N MET A 73 -20.29 -0.18 -34.65
CA MET A 73 -19.16 0.73 -34.73
C MET A 73 -18.67 1.18 -33.36
N TYR A 74 -17.39 1.50 -33.23
CA TYR A 74 -16.83 1.98 -31.96
C TYR A 74 -16.02 3.27 -32.11
N LYS A 75 -15.94 4.02 -31.00
CA LYS A 75 -15.20 5.27 -30.87
C LYS A 75 -14.56 5.42 -29.49
N ASN A 76 -13.27 5.74 -29.45
CA ASN A 76 -12.51 5.98 -28.22
C ASN A 76 -12.61 7.47 -27.82
N ILE A 77 -12.93 7.79 -26.55
CA ILE A 77 -13.37 9.16 -26.18
C ILE A 77 -12.28 10.02 -25.49
N HIS A 78 -11.14 9.48 -25.05
CA HIS A 78 -10.05 10.31 -24.52
C HIS A 78 -8.66 9.83 -24.94
N CYS A 79 -8.09 10.49 -25.95
CA CYS A 79 -6.74 11.05 -25.87
C CYS A 79 -6.65 12.23 -26.86
N HIS A 80 -6.10 13.33 -26.37
CA HIS A 80 -5.85 14.55 -27.13
C HIS A 80 -5.04 14.26 -28.40
N GLU A 81 -5.37 15.01 -29.44
CA GLU A 81 -4.53 15.23 -30.61
C GLU A 81 -3.14 15.71 -30.17
N GLN A 82 -2.12 14.86 -30.31
CA GLN A 82 -0.84 15.23 -30.92
C GLN A 82 -0.29 14.05 -31.74
N ARG A 83 -0.37 14.24 -33.06
CA ARG A 83 0.51 13.76 -34.14
C ARG A 83 0.65 12.25 -34.39
N ASN A 84 0.06 11.88 -35.53
CA ASN A 84 0.60 10.98 -36.55
C ASN A 84 2.13 10.82 -36.47
N THR A 85 2.57 9.64 -36.03
CA THR A 85 3.26 8.65 -36.84
C THR A 85 3.38 7.42 -35.95
N THR A 86 2.75 6.31 -36.33
CA THR A 86 3.09 5.01 -35.73
C THR A 86 4.43 4.59 -36.31
N THR A 87 5.49 5.34 -36.01
CA THR A 87 6.81 4.75 -35.96
C THR A 87 6.71 3.74 -34.84
N GLN A 88 6.75 2.45 -35.19
CA GLN A 88 7.00 1.41 -34.21
C GLN A 88 8.17 1.91 -33.35
N CYS A 89 7.95 2.06 -32.04
CA CYS A 89 8.97 2.58 -31.14
C CYS A 89 10.11 1.57 -31.11
N THR A 90 11.09 1.73 -32.01
CA THR A 90 12.30 0.93 -32.03
C THR A 90 13.14 1.30 -30.83
N ILE A 91 14.01 0.40 -30.40
CA ILE A 91 14.98 0.68 -29.33
C ILE A 91 15.82 1.91 -29.68
N THR A 92 16.17 2.08 -30.96
CA THR A 92 16.86 3.28 -31.47
C THR A 92 16.05 4.57 -31.25
N ASN A 93 14.76 4.56 -31.60
CA ASN A 93 13.89 5.74 -31.42
C ASN A 93 13.66 6.03 -29.93
N PHE A 94 13.53 5.00 -29.11
CA PHE A 94 13.38 5.13 -27.67
C PHE A 94 14.65 5.65 -27.00
N ASN A 95 15.82 5.17 -27.42
CA ASN A 95 17.11 5.67 -26.97
C ASN A 95 17.29 7.14 -27.32
N GLN A 96 16.96 7.53 -28.56
CA GLN A 96 16.99 8.94 -28.97
C GLN A 96 16.01 9.79 -28.16
N TRP A 97 14.83 9.26 -27.83
CA TRP A 97 13.89 9.94 -26.94
C TRP A 97 14.50 10.14 -25.55
N CYS A 98 15.15 9.13 -24.97
CA CYS A 98 15.81 9.23 -23.66
C CYS A 98 16.93 10.29 -23.67
N ILE A 99 17.75 10.34 -24.74
CA ILE A 99 18.76 11.39 -24.96
C ILE A 99 18.12 12.77 -24.91
N ASN A 100 17.03 12.97 -25.66
CA ASN A 100 16.36 14.26 -25.78
C ASN A 100 15.63 14.70 -24.50
N HIS A 101 15.43 13.77 -23.55
CA HIS A 101 14.75 14.02 -22.27
C HIS A 101 15.70 13.85 -21.07
N LYS A 102 17.03 13.89 -21.31
CA LYS A 102 18.06 13.82 -20.27
C LYS A 102 18.17 15.16 -19.54
N TYR A 103 17.25 15.38 -18.60
CA TYR A 103 17.16 16.56 -17.72
C TYR A 103 16.91 17.89 -18.46
N ASP A 104 15.70 18.43 -18.34
CA ASP A 104 15.35 19.77 -18.83
C ASP A 104 15.33 20.75 -17.66
N GLU A 105 16.25 21.73 -17.63
CA GLU A 105 16.31 22.77 -16.59
C GLU A 105 15.08 23.70 -16.59
N ASN A 106 14.42 23.87 -17.74
CA ASN A 106 13.40 24.91 -17.93
C ASN A 106 11.99 24.45 -17.54
N SER A 107 11.73 23.14 -17.50
CA SER A 107 10.44 22.61 -17.12
C SER A 107 10.50 21.96 -15.73
N ILE A 108 9.62 22.43 -14.83
CA ILE A 108 9.54 21.92 -13.45
C ILE A 108 8.71 20.64 -13.40
N HIS A 109 7.62 20.57 -14.19
CA HIS A 109 6.63 19.51 -14.09
C HIS A 109 6.68 18.48 -15.23
N SER A 110 7.61 18.63 -16.19
CA SER A 110 7.78 17.59 -17.21
C SER A 110 8.52 16.38 -16.65
N THR A 111 8.11 15.21 -17.13
CA THR A 111 8.88 13.99 -16.96
C THR A 111 10.20 14.09 -17.70
N PHE A 112 11.27 13.66 -17.07
CA PHE A 112 12.59 13.55 -17.68
C PHE A 112 13.26 12.25 -17.24
N VAL A 113 14.36 11.92 -17.93
CA VAL A 113 15.14 10.70 -17.73
C VAL A 113 16.51 11.08 -17.16
N PRO A 114 16.69 11.16 -15.83
CA PRO A 114 18.00 11.47 -15.25
C PRO A 114 19.04 10.40 -15.59
N TYR A 115 18.58 9.16 -15.75
CA TYR A 115 19.45 8.04 -16.05
C TYR A 115 18.74 6.97 -16.89
N TYR A 116 19.47 6.46 -17.87
CA TYR A 116 19.09 5.31 -18.66
C TYR A 116 20.34 4.56 -19.14
N TYR A 117 20.15 3.28 -19.41
CA TYR A 117 21.07 2.36 -20.05
C TYR A 117 20.27 1.53 -21.04
N ILE A 118 20.71 1.50 -22.29
CA ILE A 118 20.08 0.73 -23.36
C ILE A 118 21.21 0.08 -24.14
N ASN A 119 21.26 -1.25 -24.17
CA ASN A 119 22.25 -1.99 -24.96
C ASN A 119 21.61 -2.78 -26.11
N ASP A 120 22.46 -3.31 -26.98
CA ASP A 120 22.07 -4.01 -28.21
C ASP A 120 21.43 -5.39 -27.96
N ILE A 121 21.43 -5.88 -26.72
CA ILE A 121 20.89 -7.20 -26.31
C ILE A 121 19.51 -7.05 -25.64
N ASN A 122 18.83 -5.90 -25.82
CA ASN A 122 17.55 -5.55 -25.19
C ASN A 122 17.62 -5.39 -23.66
N ASP A 123 18.82 -5.14 -23.12
CA ASP A 123 18.99 -4.77 -21.72
C ASP A 123 18.65 -3.28 -21.59
N ILE A 124 17.49 -3.00 -21.00
CA ILE A 124 16.92 -1.66 -20.96
C ILE A 124 16.64 -1.27 -19.52
N PHE A 125 17.41 -0.31 -19.04
CA PHE A 125 17.12 0.46 -17.85
C PHE A 125 16.75 1.89 -18.23
N VAL A 126 15.57 2.36 -17.85
CA VAL A 126 15.19 3.78 -18.02
C VAL A 126 14.44 4.24 -16.80
N PHE A 127 15.00 5.19 -16.05
CA PHE A 127 14.34 5.77 -14.90
C PHE A 127 13.64 7.08 -15.27
N PHE A 128 12.35 7.16 -14.98
CA PHE A 128 11.50 8.32 -15.25
C PHE A 128 11.15 9.02 -13.94
N THR A 129 11.25 10.34 -13.92
CA THR A 129 10.88 11.16 -12.75
C THR A 129 10.51 12.60 -13.16
N THR A 130 10.14 13.43 -12.18
CA THR A 130 9.98 14.89 -12.32
C THR A 130 10.74 15.59 -11.19
N LYS A 131 11.03 16.89 -11.32
CA LYS A 131 11.80 17.62 -10.30
C LYS A 131 11.09 17.66 -8.94
N PRO A 132 9.76 17.91 -8.85
CA PRO A 132 9.04 17.83 -7.59
C PRO A 132 9.17 16.46 -6.91
N LEU A 133 9.09 15.39 -7.70
CA LEU A 133 9.21 14.03 -7.17
C LEU A 133 10.60 13.75 -6.58
N LEU A 134 11.67 14.20 -7.23
CA LEU A 134 13.01 14.05 -6.66
C LEU A 134 13.21 14.84 -5.37
N LYS A 135 12.53 15.98 -5.19
CA LYS A 135 12.59 16.73 -3.92
C LYS A 135 11.98 15.94 -2.76
N ASP A 136 10.96 15.13 -3.02
CA ASP A 136 10.34 14.29 -2.00
C ASP A 136 11.31 13.22 -1.46
N THR A 137 12.38 12.87 -2.20
CA THR A 137 13.41 11.95 -1.68
C THR A 137 14.10 12.52 -0.45
N GLN A 138 14.26 13.84 -0.35
CA GLN A 138 14.90 14.50 0.79
C GLN A 138 14.08 14.41 2.10
N LEU A 139 12.81 13.99 2.04
CA LEU A 139 11.92 13.94 3.19
C LEU A 139 12.10 12.68 4.05
N SER A 140 12.79 11.65 3.53
CA SER A 140 12.89 10.37 4.23
C SER A 140 14.15 9.61 3.82
N SER A 141 14.77 8.94 4.78
CA SER A 141 15.95 8.08 4.57
C SER A 141 15.59 6.64 4.18
N LEU A 142 14.29 6.37 3.93
CA LEU A 142 13.76 5.09 3.49
C LEU A 142 13.57 5.08 1.98
N LEU A 143 14.32 4.21 1.29
CA LEU A 143 14.08 3.86 -0.10
C LEU A 143 13.17 2.62 -0.18
N GLN A 144 12.06 2.73 -0.91
CA GLN A 144 11.16 1.61 -1.18
C GLN A 144 11.18 1.27 -2.65
N VAL A 145 11.36 -0.02 -2.96
CA VAL A 145 11.40 -0.53 -4.32
C VAL A 145 10.44 -1.70 -4.44
N ASP A 146 9.55 -1.64 -5.42
CA ASP A 146 8.62 -2.73 -5.71
C ASP A 146 8.53 -2.99 -7.22
N ALA A 147 8.57 -4.27 -7.60
CA ALA A 147 8.40 -4.69 -8.99
C ALA A 147 6.92 -4.97 -9.28
N THR A 148 6.36 -4.31 -10.28
CA THR A 148 5.02 -4.65 -10.79
C THR A 148 5.12 -5.38 -12.12
N TYR A 149 4.71 -6.65 -12.10
CA TYR A 149 4.62 -7.50 -13.29
C TYR A 149 3.28 -7.33 -14.05
N LYS A 150 2.38 -6.45 -13.56
CA LYS A 150 1.11 -6.13 -14.22
C LYS A 150 1.26 -5.08 -15.32
N LEU A 151 2.33 -4.29 -15.26
CA LEU A 151 2.70 -3.30 -16.25
C LEU A 151 4.07 -3.70 -16.78
N THR A 152 4.08 -4.28 -17.98
CA THR A 152 5.31 -4.65 -18.67
C THR A 152 5.42 -3.86 -19.97
N TRP A 153 6.65 -3.54 -20.36
CA TRP A 153 6.96 -3.02 -21.69
C TRP A 153 7.99 -3.93 -22.31
N ASN A 154 7.67 -4.57 -23.44
CA ASN A 154 8.47 -5.65 -24.03
C ASN A 154 8.87 -6.73 -23.00
N GLU A 155 7.91 -7.17 -22.18
CA GLU A 155 8.11 -8.17 -21.12
C GLU A 155 9.02 -7.74 -19.96
N LEU A 156 9.58 -6.52 -20.00
CA LEU A 156 10.36 -5.97 -18.90
C LEU A 156 9.45 -5.53 -17.76
N PRO A 157 9.72 -5.96 -16.52
CA PRO A 157 8.98 -5.50 -15.35
C PRO A 157 9.23 -4.01 -15.10
N LEU A 158 8.20 -3.33 -14.61
CA LEU A 158 8.32 -1.97 -14.12
C LEU A 158 8.67 -1.99 -12.63
N LEU A 159 9.81 -1.42 -12.25
CA LEU A 159 10.12 -1.09 -10.87
C LEU A 159 9.54 0.27 -10.52
N VAL A 160 8.89 0.36 -9.36
CA VAL A 160 8.43 1.62 -8.77
C VAL A 160 9.35 1.97 -7.62
N PHE A 161 9.88 3.19 -7.66
CA PHE A 161 10.70 3.77 -6.60
C PHE A 161 9.86 4.79 -5.86
N GLY A 162 9.90 4.71 -4.54
CA GLY A 162 9.26 5.71 -3.70
C GLY A 162 9.85 5.73 -2.31
N SER A 163 9.31 6.64 -1.52
CA SER A 163 9.56 6.70 -0.10
C SER A 163 8.25 6.86 0.64
N SER A 164 8.25 6.61 1.95
CA SER A 164 7.13 6.97 2.81
C SER A 164 7.53 8.13 3.70
N ASP A 165 6.62 9.09 3.84
CA ASP A 165 6.75 10.13 4.86
C ASP A 165 6.43 9.58 6.27
N ALA A 166 6.60 10.43 7.29
CA ALA A 166 6.25 10.10 8.67
C ALA A 166 4.77 9.71 8.83
N ASP A 167 3.93 10.14 7.88
CA ASP A 167 2.52 9.81 7.77
C ASP A 167 2.29 8.57 6.88
N ARG A 168 3.28 7.71 6.60
CA ARG A 168 3.12 6.47 5.80
C ARG A 168 2.51 6.65 4.41
N HIS A 169 2.48 7.87 3.88
CA HIS A 169 2.05 8.06 2.51
C HIS A 169 3.21 7.66 1.61
N PHE A 170 3.00 6.59 0.86
CA PHE A 170 3.92 6.24 -0.19
C PHE A 170 3.91 7.33 -1.27
N ARG A 171 5.05 7.96 -1.47
CA ARG A 171 5.32 8.98 -2.47
C ARG A 171 6.21 8.35 -3.54
N PRO A 172 5.63 7.89 -4.66
CA PRO A 172 6.44 7.40 -5.76
C PRO A 172 7.22 8.59 -6.30
N PHE A 173 8.54 8.48 -6.35
CA PHE A 173 9.38 9.52 -6.93
C PHE A 173 9.97 9.11 -8.28
N GLY A 174 9.82 7.86 -8.68
CA GLY A 174 10.16 7.46 -10.03
C GLY A 174 9.77 6.03 -10.34
N VAL A 175 9.90 5.69 -11.61
CA VAL A 175 9.68 4.33 -12.11
C VAL A 175 10.81 3.98 -13.05
N ALA A 176 11.22 2.71 -13.09
CA ALA A 176 12.14 2.24 -14.11
C ALA A 176 11.67 0.97 -14.78
N PHE A 177 11.94 0.85 -16.09
CA PHE A 177 12.07 -0.47 -16.69
C PHE A 177 13.41 -1.03 -16.25
N VAL A 178 13.43 -2.30 -15.85
CA VAL A 178 14.66 -2.97 -15.43
C VAL A 178 14.72 -4.34 -16.08
N PRO A 179 15.89 -4.77 -16.56
CA PRO A 179 16.12 -6.15 -16.96
C PRO A 179 15.85 -7.09 -15.78
N SER A 180 15.53 -8.36 -16.06
CA SER A 180 15.11 -9.29 -15.00
C SER A 180 16.14 -9.51 -13.87
N ASP A 181 17.41 -9.12 -14.03
CA ASP A 181 18.48 -9.62 -13.15
C ASP A 181 19.58 -8.63 -12.71
N GLU A 182 19.57 -7.36 -13.15
CA GLU A 182 20.69 -6.44 -12.89
C GLU A 182 20.27 -5.12 -12.23
N GLY A 183 20.97 -4.78 -11.13
CA GLY A 183 20.89 -3.46 -10.52
C GLY A 183 21.98 -2.58 -11.12
N HIS A 184 21.61 -1.45 -11.69
CA HIS A 184 22.58 -0.50 -12.23
C HIS A 184 22.88 0.60 -11.22
N GLU A 185 24.16 0.95 -11.12
CA GLU A 185 24.66 2.02 -10.27
C GLU A 185 24.19 3.39 -10.76
N ASN A 186 23.74 4.23 -9.83
CA ASN A 186 24.10 5.65 -9.87
C ASN A 186 23.92 6.32 -8.51
N GLN A 187 25.03 6.89 -8.03
CA GLN A 187 25.09 7.76 -6.87
C GLN A 187 24.75 9.19 -7.26
N ARG A 188 23.96 9.85 -6.41
CA ARG A 188 24.11 11.27 -6.01
C ARG A 188 23.25 11.54 -4.77
N GLU A 189 23.86 12.20 -3.78
CA GLU A 189 23.33 12.96 -2.62
C GLU A 189 22.11 12.46 -1.82
N TYR A 190 21.56 11.28 -2.11
CA TYR A 190 20.46 10.72 -1.35
C TYR A 190 20.99 9.85 -0.22
N ILE A 191 20.88 10.35 1.02
CA ILE A 191 21.26 9.60 2.22
C ILE A 191 20.18 8.57 2.52
N VAL A 192 20.43 7.34 2.09
CA VAL A 192 19.56 6.19 2.36
C VAL A 192 20.10 5.44 3.57
N HIS A 193 19.30 5.36 4.63
CA HIS A 193 19.59 4.52 5.80
C HIS A 193 18.93 3.15 5.70
N TYR A 194 17.83 3.06 4.95
CA TYR A 194 17.03 1.85 4.83
C TYR A 194 16.59 1.63 3.39
N VAL A 195 16.72 0.40 2.91
CA VAL A 195 16.16 -0.04 1.62
C VAL A 195 15.16 -1.14 1.90
N MET A 196 13.88 -0.90 1.62
CA MET A 196 12.81 -1.88 1.75
C MET A 196 12.36 -2.36 0.39
N ALA A 197 12.34 -3.68 0.22
CA ALA A 197 11.81 -4.33 -0.96
C ALA A 197 11.37 -5.76 -0.63
N ASP A 198 10.89 -6.49 -1.63
CA ASP A 198 10.64 -7.92 -1.56
C ASP A 198 11.93 -8.73 -1.40
N GLY A 199 11.87 -10.07 -1.54
CA GLY A 199 13.03 -10.94 -1.34
C GLY A 199 13.96 -11.07 -2.56
N ALA A 200 13.85 -10.19 -3.57
CA ALA A 200 14.58 -10.35 -4.83
C ALA A 200 16.11 -10.27 -4.64
N PRO A 201 16.90 -11.28 -5.07
CA PRO A 201 18.35 -11.28 -4.93
C PRO A 201 19.03 -10.10 -5.65
N GLY A 202 18.53 -9.71 -6.83
CA GLY A 202 19.05 -8.57 -7.59
C GLY A 202 19.01 -7.26 -6.78
N ILE A 203 17.87 -6.98 -6.13
CA ILE A 203 17.72 -5.78 -5.28
C ILE A 203 18.67 -5.83 -4.08
N THR A 204 18.88 -7.02 -3.48
CA THR A 204 19.83 -7.18 -2.37
C THR A 204 21.28 -6.94 -2.79
N ARG A 205 21.68 -7.41 -3.98
CA ARG A 205 23.02 -7.11 -4.53
C ARG A 205 23.19 -5.61 -4.79
N ALA A 206 22.23 -5.03 -5.52
CA ALA A 206 22.24 -3.60 -5.87
C ALA A 206 22.29 -2.69 -4.63
N GLN A 207 21.54 -3.03 -3.57
CA GLN A 207 21.59 -2.28 -2.32
C GLN A 207 22.98 -2.31 -1.69
N LYS A 208 23.64 -3.47 -1.64
CA LYS A 208 24.97 -3.60 -1.02
C LYS A 208 26.04 -2.82 -1.77
N GLU A 209 25.91 -2.75 -3.08
CA GLU A 209 26.83 -2.03 -3.96
C GLU A 209 26.62 -0.52 -3.89
N ILE A 210 25.37 -0.06 -4.01
CA ILE A 210 25.03 1.37 -4.11
C ILE A 210 24.91 2.04 -2.74
N PHE A 211 24.36 1.33 -1.75
CA PHE A 211 24.09 1.82 -0.40
C PHE A 211 24.62 0.87 0.67
N PRO A 212 25.94 0.59 0.73
CA PRO A 212 26.53 -0.40 1.62
C PRO A 212 26.23 -0.16 3.12
N GLN A 213 26.01 1.10 3.50
CA GLN A 213 25.66 1.52 4.86
C GLN A 213 24.17 1.37 5.20
N ALA A 214 23.30 1.19 4.19
CA ALA A 214 21.87 1.07 4.42
C ALA A 214 21.49 -0.32 4.94
N ARG A 215 20.51 -0.40 5.83
CA ARG A 215 19.91 -1.66 6.25
C ARG A 215 18.89 -2.14 5.21
N ARG A 216 19.05 -3.39 4.77
CA ARG A 216 18.09 -4.05 3.87
C ARG A 216 16.89 -4.59 4.63
N LEU A 217 15.77 -3.88 4.55
CA LEU A 217 14.51 -4.28 5.18
C LEU A 217 13.73 -5.22 4.26
N MET A 218 13.15 -6.27 4.84
CA MET A 218 12.30 -7.21 4.13
C MET A 218 10.83 -6.81 4.33
N CYS A 219 10.10 -6.65 3.22
CA CYS A 219 8.70 -6.24 3.27
C CYS A 219 7.83 -7.27 4.03
N TRP A 220 7.21 -6.85 5.13
CA TRP A 220 6.35 -7.69 5.96
C TRP A 220 5.20 -8.34 5.20
N ALA A 221 4.52 -7.59 4.32
CA ALA A 221 3.40 -8.13 3.54
C ALA A 221 3.83 -9.32 2.67
N HIS A 222 5.08 -9.29 2.16
CA HIS A 222 5.67 -10.38 1.40
C HIS A 222 6.02 -11.57 2.30
N VAL A 223 6.60 -11.35 3.48
CA VAL A 223 6.85 -12.40 4.48
C VAL A 223 5.55 -13.11 4.86
N ALA A 224 4.55 -12.36 5.30
CA ALA A 224 3.26 -12.91 5.73
C ALA A 224 2.57 -13.71 4.61
N ARG A 225 2.57 -13.19 3.38
CA ARG A 225 2.03 -13.88 2.20
C ARG A 225 2.79 -15.17 1.91
N LYS A 226 4.12 -15.13 1.89
CA LYS A 226 4.95 -16.32 1.60
C LYS A 226 4.85 -17.38 2.67
N CYS A 227 4.75 -17.01 3.96
CA CYS A 227 4.47 -17.94 5.04
C CYS A 227 3.10 -18.62 4.84
N ARG A 228 2.05 -17.87 4.48
CA ARG A 228 0.72 -18.44 4.17
C ARG A 228 0.75 -19.40 2.98
N GLU A 229 1.51 -19.11 1.93
CA GLU A 229 1.71 -20.02 0.79
C GLU A 229 2.36 -21.34 1.24
N HIS A 230 3.22 -21.31 2.27
CA HIS A 230 3.89 -22.47 2.85
C HIS A 230 3.12 -23.15 4.00
N ARG A 231 1.87 -22.72 4.30
CA ARG A 231 1.03 -23.33 5.34
C ARG A 231 0.78 -24.83 5.15
N LYS A 232 0.93 -25.34 3.93
CA LYS A 232 0.82 -26.77 3.59
C LYS A 232 1.88 -27.64 4.30
N LEU A 233 2.99 -27.01 4.73
CA LEU A 233 4.01 -27.65 5.55
C LEU A 233 3.61 -27.71 7.03
N VAL A 234 2.45 -27.20 7.41
CA VAL A 234 1.96 -27.19 8.79
C VAL A 234 0.77 -28.16 8.91
N PRO A 235 0.70 -28.98 9.97
CA PRO A 235 -0.45 -29.84 10.22
C PRO A 235 -1.77 -29.05 10.26
N THR A 236 -2.84 -29.68 9.77
CA THR A 236 -4.19 -29.12 9.78
C THR A 236 -4.58 -28.65 11.17
N GLY A 237 -5.14 -27.44 11.26
CA GLY A 237 -5.57 -26.82 12.53
C GLY A 237 -4.46 -26.11 13.31
N LYS A 238 -3.17 -26.29 12.98
CA LYS A 238 -2.06 -25.60 13.66
C LYS A 238 -1.67 -24.27 13.02
N TRP A 239 -2.02 -24.04 11.75
CA TRP A 239 -1.64 -22.83 11.01
C TRP A 239 -2.01 -21.53 11.72
N GLN A 240 -3.21 -21.41 12.27
CA GLN A 240 -3.66 -20.17 12.90
C GLN A 240 -2.78 -19.76 14.08
N GLN A 241 -2.29 -20.75 14.85
CA GLN A 241 -1.36 -20.50 15.95
C GLN A 241 -0.01 -20.01 15.42
N ILE A 242 0.55 -20.67 14.39
CA ILE A 242 1.81 -20.28 13.76
C ILE A 242 1.72 -18.89 13.11
N ASP A 243 0.63 -18.61 12.39
CA ASP A 243 0.39 -17.29 11.79
C ASP A 243 0.34 -16.21 12.87
N THR A 244 -0.35 -16.49 14.00
CA THR A 244 -0.39 -15.56 15.15
C THR A 244 0.99 -15.35 15.74
N ASP A 245 1.75 -16.42 15.96
CA ASP A 245 3.12 -16.36 16.49
C ASP A 245 4.04 -15.50 15.59
N ILE A 246 3.93 -15.63 14.26
CA ILE A 246 4.68 -14.82 13.29
C ILE A 246 4.25 -13.34 13.35
N HIS A 247 2.96 -13.05 13.50
CA HIS A 247 2.47 -11.69 13.67
C HIS A 247 2.92 -11.07 15.00
N ASP A 248 3.04 -11.88 16.06
CA ASP A 248 3.53 -11.41 17.36
C ASP A 248 5.05 -11.16 17.33
N LEU A 249 5.82 -11.99 16.62
CA LEU A 249 7.23 -11.71 16.35
C LEU A 249 7.43 -10.40 15.58
N GLN A 250 6.53 -10.09 14.63
CA GLN A 250 6.62 -8.85 13.86
C GLN A 250 6.55 -7.60 14.74
N LEU A 251 5.92 -7.69 15.91
CA LEU A 251 5.77 -6.59 16.87
C LEU A 251 6.99 -6.38 17.76
N CYS A 252 8.06 -7.17 17.61
CA CYS A 252 9.30 -6.91 18.33
C CYS A 252 9.84 -5.52 17.95
N PHE A 253 10.20 -4.72 18.96
CA PHE A 253 10.60 -3.32 18.78
C PHE A 253 12.12 -3.10 18.85
N SER A 254 12.93 -4.17 18.94
CA SER A 254 14.39 -4.11 18.83
C SER A 254 14.98 -5.44 18.38
N ASP A 255 16.19 -5.39 17.82
CA ASP A 255 16.94 -6.56 17.34
C ASP A 255 17.12 -7.63 18.43
N ASN A 256 17.38 -7.21 19.66
CA ASN A 256 17.58 -8.13 20.77
C ASN A 256 16.28 -8.83 21.18
N ILE A 257 15.19 -8.07 21.33
CA ILE A 257 13.87 -8.63 21.63
C ILE A 257 13.39 -9.57 20.52
N PHE A 258 13.65 -9.22 19.25
CA PHE A 258 13.36 -10.10 18.12
C PHE A 258 14.14 -11.41 18.19
N THR A 259 15.46 -11.35 18.44
CA THR A 259 16.32 -12.53 18.55
C THR A 259 15.85 -13.49 19.65
N GLN A 260 15.49 -12.96 20.82
CA GLN A 260 14.95 -13.75 21.92
C GLN A 260 13.60 -14.38 21.56
N GLY A 261 12.70 -13.59 20.96
CA GLY A 261 11.40 -14.08 20.48
C GLY A 261 11.57 -15.23 19.48
N VAL A 262 12.52 -15.12 18.54
CA VAL A 262 12.81 -16.16 17.55
C VAL A 262 13.28 -17.44 18.25
N SER A 263 14.23 -17.36 19.18
CA SER A 263 14.70 -18.54 19.93
C SER A 263 13.54 -19.28 20.62
N LEU A 264 12.66 -18.53 21.27
CA LEU A 264 11.49 -19.07 21.98
C LEU A 264 10.45 -19.67 21.04
N VAL A 265 10.16 -19.02 19.89
CA VAL A 265 9.18 -19.54 18.93
C VAL A 265 9.69 -20.82 18.26
N MET A 266 10.98 -20.87 17.95
CA MET A 266 11.61 -22.05 17.36
C MET A 266 11.53 -23.24 18.32
N LYS A 267 11.76 -23.00 19.61
CA LYS A 267 11.55 -24.01 20.65
C LYS A 267 10.08 -24.46 20.72
N LYS A 268 9.12 -23.52 20.68
CA LYS A 268 7.68 -23.80 20.69
C LYS A 268 7.25 -24.67 19.50
N TRP A 269 7.82 -24.47 18.32
CA TRP A 269 7.44 -25.17 17.10
C TRP A 269 8.12 -26.54 16.89
N SER A 270 8.98 -26.99 17.81
CA SER A 270 9.82 -28.19 17.65
C SER A 270 9.09 -29.56 17.58
N THR A 271 7.79 -29.61 17.28
CA THR A 271 6.96 -30.82 17.35
C THR A 271 6.55 -31.37 15.96
N GLY A 272 6.98 -32.60 15.64
CA GLY A 272 6.55 -33.37 14.46
C GLY A 272 7.22 -33.00 13.12
N PRO A 273 7.32 -33.93 12.15
CA PRO A 273 8.11 -33.72 10.93
C PRO A 273 7.65 -32.57 10.03
N LEU A 274 6.33 -32.35 9.89
CA LEU A 274 5.79 -31.27 9.05
C LEU A 274 6.15 -29.89 9.62
N ILE A 275 5.92 -29.66 10.91
CA ILE A 275 6.27 -28.38 11.54
C ILE A 275 7.78 -28.14 11.47
N GLN A 276 8.61 -29.17 11.62
CA GLN A 276 10.06 -29.05 11.41
C GLN A 276 10.43 -28.56 10.00
N GLN A 277 9.74 -29.03 8.96
CA GLN A 277 9.97 -28.52 7.59
C GLN A 277 9.57 -27.04 7.46
N PHE A 278 8.43 -26.63 8.03
CA PHE A 278 8.05 -25.23 8.05
C PHE A 278 9.02 -24.37 8.85
N GLN A 279 9.45 -24.87 10.02
CA GLN A 279 10.40 -24.22 10.91
C GLN A 279 11.74 -24.00 10.20
N GLN A 280 12.26 -25.02 9.53
CA GLN A 280 13.49 -24.94 8.74
C GLN A 280 13.34 -23.90 7.63
N TYR A 281 12.26 -23.98 6.83
CA TYR A 281 11.95 -22.98 5.81
C TYR A 281 11.91 -21.55 6.39
N PHE A 282 11.22 -21.38 7.52
CA PHE A 282 11.04 -20.07 8.14
C PHE A 282 12.37 -19.52 8.66
N PHE A 283 13.19 -20.37 9.28
CA PHE A 283 14.53 -20.02 9.73
C PHE A 283 15.42 -19.60 8.55
N ASP A 284 15.56 -20.47 7.55
CA ASP A 284 16.46 -20.24 6.42
C ASP A 284 16.09 -18.97 5.64
N GLN A 285 14.80 -18.74 5.39
CA GLN A 285 14.37 -17.61 4.59
C GLN A 285 14.26 -16.31 5.39
N TRP A 286 13.66 -16.36 6.58
CA TRP A 286 13.21 -15.16 7.28
C TRP A 286 14.01 -14.85 8.54
N ILE A 287 14.91 -15.71 8.98
CA ILE A 287 15.79 -15.46 10.13
C ILE A 287 17.25 -15.36 9.68
N ASP A 288 17.72 -16.31 8.87
CA ASP A 288 19.10 -16.32 8.40
C ASP A 288 19.29 -15.38 7.20
N LYS A 289 18.51 -15.58 6.13
CA LYS A 289 18.71 -14.85 4.88
C LYS A 289 18.16 -13.41 4.88
N LEU A 290 16.96 -13.18 5.40
CA LEU A 290 16.26 -11.88 5.34
C LEU A 290 15.57 -11.54 6.69
N PRO A 291 16.30 -11.30 7.80
CA PRO A 291 15.75 -11.13 9.14
C PRO A 291 14.96 -9.85 9.41
N LEU A 292 15.15 -8.80 8.60
CA LEU A 292 14.73 -7.45 8.95
C LEU A 292 13.30 -7.13 8.50
N TRP A 293 12.30 -7.85 9.04
CA TRP A 293 10.87 -7.69 8.74
C TRP A 293 9.98 -7.34 9.96
N TYR A 294 10.58 -7.22 11.15
CA TYR A 294 9.92 -6.82 12.40
C TYR A 294 10.00 -5.31 12.64
N GLU A 295 9.02 -4.72 13.33
CA GLU A 295 8.85 -3.26 13.50
C GLU A 295 10.09 -2.54 14.06
N GLY A 296 10.83 -3.21 14.95
CA GLY A 296 12.08 -2.71 15.52
C GLY A 296 13.24 -2.58 14.53
N ALA A 297 13.19 -3.23 13.36
CA ALA A 297 14.28 -3.20 12.38
C ALA A 297 14.50 -1.80 11.78
N ALA A 298 13.42 -1.00 11.72
CA ALA A 298 13.45 0.40 11.34
C ALA A 298 12.34 1.16 12.08
N LEU A 299 12.64 1.57 13.32
CA LEU A 299 11.68 2.31 14.14
C LEU A 299 11.21 3.58 13.40
N ASN A 300 9.91 3.83 13.45
CA ASN A 300 9.24 4.95 12.80
C ASN A 300 9.20 4.91 11.26
N MET A 301 9.56 3.78 10.63
CA MET A 301 9.51 3.60 9.17
C MET A 301 8.58 2.44 8.80
N PRO A 302 7.69 2.59 7.79
CA PRO A 302 6.82 1.49 7.35
C PRO A 302 7.66 0.27 7.01
N LEU A 303 7.15 -0.92 7.33
CA LEU A 303 7.73 -2.21 6.89
C LEU A 303 6.85 -2.90 5.85
N THR A 304 5.92 -2.16 5.28
CA THR A 304 5.10 -2.58 4.15
C THR A 304 5.27 -1.58 3.02
N ASN A 305 5.37 -2.10 1.80
CA ASN A 305 5.33 -1.31 0.58
C ASN A 305 3.89 -0.96 0.16
N ASN A 306 2.86 -1.47 0.85
CA ASN A 306 1.45 -1.17 0.58
C ASN A 306 1.00 0.22 1.08
N GLY A 307 1.85 1.24 1.04
CA GLY A 307 1.50 2.61 1.43
C GLY A 307 0.41 3.26 0.56
N CYS A 308 -0.20 2.53 -0.38
CA CYS A 308 -1.39 2.93 -1.13
C CYS A 308 -2.69 2.97 -0.31
N GLU A 309 -2.75 2.45 0.93
CA GLU A 309 -4.04 2.24 1.62
C GLU A 309 -4.27 3.00 2.94
N SER A 310 -3.32 3.77 3.45
CA SER A 310 -3.50 4.47 4.73
C SER A 310 -3.23 5.96 4.64
N LYS A 311 -4.20 6.75 5.15
CA LYS A 311 -4.04 8.16 5.47
C LYS A 311 -3.95 8.34 6.98
N PRO A 312 -2.79 8.62 7.57
CA PRO A 312 -2.69 9.11 8.92
C PRO A 312 -2.19 10.55 8.89
N SER A 313 -3.10 11.50 8.64
CA SER A 313 -3.02 12.73 9.43
C SER A 313 -3.60 12.44 10.81
N ILE A 314 -3.36 13.30 11.82
CA ILE A 314 -4.17 13.24 13.06
C ILE A 314 -5.62 13.52 12.65
N SER A 315 -6.34 12.45 12.34
CA SER A 315 -7.73 12.55 11.95
C SER A 315 -8.54 12.94 13.17
N THR A 316 -9.66 13.63 12.95
CA THR A 316 -10.63 13.93 14.00
C THR A 316 -11.03 12.65 14.77
N ASP A 317 -11.08 11.50 14.10
CA ASP A 317 -11.37 10.21 14.73
C ASP A 317 -10.24 9.72 15.65
N LEU A 318 -8.97 9.83 15.22
CA LEU A 318 -7.81 9.46 16.04
C LEU A 318 -7.68 10.40 17.24
N GLU A 319 -7.89 11.70 17.03
CA GLU A 319 -7.90 12.71 18.09
C GLU A 319 -9.04 12.46 19.10
N LEU A 320 -10.23 12.06 18.63
CA LEU A 320 -11.33 11.67 19.50
C LEU A 320 -11.02 10.40 20.30
N LEU A 321 -10.36 9.42 19.69
CA LEU A 321 -9.88 8.21 20.37
C LEU A 321 -8.83 8.55 21.42
N ALA A 322 -7.90 9.46 21.12
CA ALA A 322 -6.88 9.95 22.03
C ALA A 322 -7.50 10.68 23.22
N PHE A 323 -8.47 11.56 22.97
CA PHE A 323 -9.20 12.28 24.01
C PHE A 323 -10.01 11.33 24.91
N LYS A 324 -10.71 10.35 24.33
CA LYS A 324 -11.41 9.33 25.13
C LYS A 324 -10.43 8.51 25.97
N TRP A 325 -9.29 8.18 25.40
CA TRP A 325 -8.25 7.42 26.08
C TRP A 325 -7.66 8.23 27.24
N SER A 326 -7.33 9.52 27.05
CA SER A 326 -6.78 10.39 28.10
C SER A 326 -7.78 10.63 29.23
N ASN A 327 -9.08 10.68 28.95
CA ASN A 327 -10.14 10.78 29.96
C ASN A 327 -10.50 9.46 30.66
N ASN A 328 -9.91 8.32 30.25
CA ASN A 328 -10.07 7.03 30.94
C ASN A 328 -8.78 6.65 31.68
N ILE A 329 -8.04 7.64 32.20
CA ILE A 329 -6.76 7.44 32.88
C ILE A 329 -6.87 6.53 34.09
N ASP A 330 -8.01 6.49 34.78
CA ASP A 330 -8.25 5.62 35.94
C ASP A 330 -8.14 4.12 35.60
N LYS A 331 -8.22 3.79 34.31
CA LYS A 331 -8.05 2.42 33.77
C LYS A 331 -6.65 2.20 33.20
N LEU A 332 -5.70 3.05 33.51
CA LEU A 332 -4.34 3.01 32.96
C LEU A 332 -3.36 3.29 34.09
N ARG A 333 -2.24 2.56 34.09
CA ARG A 333 -1.08 2.96 34.87
C ARG A 333 -0.11 3.64 33.91
N ILE A 334 0.00 4.96 34.02
CA ILE A 334 0.97 5.77 33.28
C ILE A 334 2.11 6.06 34.24
N LEU A 335 3.31 5.68 33.85
CA LEU A 335 4.50 5.81 34.69
C LEU A 335 5.58 6.53 33.89
N HIS A 336 6.25 7.46 34.55
CA HIS A 336 7.40 8.18 34.00
C HIS A 336 8.65 7.63 34.66
N TRP A 337 9.60 7.16 33.84
CA TRP A 337 10.87 6.66 34.35
C TRP A 337 12.00 7.10 33.42
N PHE A 338 12.99 7.77 34.01
CA PHE A 338 13.99 8.58 33.29
C PHE A 338 13.31 9.56 32.33
N ASP A 339 13.56 9.42 31.02
CA ASP A 339 13.04 10.29 29.97
C ASP A 339 11.95 9.60 29.13
N SER A 340 11.32 8.56 29.67
CA SER A 340 10.42 7.68 28.95
C SER A 340 9.10 7.47 29.69
N TRP A 341 8.00 7.41 28.94
CA TRP A 341 6.68 7.14 29.47
C TRP A 341 6.27 5.70 29.18
N TYR A 342 5.79 5.03 30.22
CA TYR A 342 5.36 3.64 30.16
C TYR A 342 3.87 3.57 30.46
N ILE A 343 3.14 2.82 29.63
CA ILE A 343 1.70 2.67 29.73
C ILE A 343 1.39 1.19 29.90
N ILE A 344 0.76 0.86 31.02
CA ILE A 344 0.25 -0.48 31.31
C ILE A 344 -1.28 -0.45 31.18
N PRO A 345 -1.87 -1.26 30.28
CA PRO A 345 -3.31 -1.43 30.21
C PRO A 345 -3.87 -1.99 31.52
N SER A 346 -5.00 -1.49 32.01
CA SER A 346 -5.65 -1.98 33.25
C SER A 346 -5.88 -3.48 33.30
N SER A 347 -6.11 -4.14 32.15
CA SER A 347 -6.29 -5.58 32.08
C SER A 347 -5.05 -6.38 32.50
N ASN A 348 -3.87 -5.74 32.54
CA ASN A 348 -2.59 -6.36 32.83
C ASN A 348 -2.00 -5.89 34.18
N SER A 349 -2.88 -5.62 35.16
CA SER A 349 -2.55 -4.99 36.45
C SER A 349 -1.47 -5.71 37.29
N PHE A 350 -1.12 -6.95 36.94
CA PHE A 350 -0.13 -7.78 37.62
C PHE A 350 1.33 -7.43 37.27
N ILE A 351 1.59 -6.77 36.13
CA ILE A 351 2.94 -6.38 35.72
C ILE A 351 3.16 -4.90 36.05
N THR A 352 4.17 -4.60 36.88
CA THR A 352 4.64 -3.22 37.10
C THR A 352 5.72 -2.88 36.08
N PRO A 353 6.03 -1.59 35.78
CA PRO A 353 7.12 -1.30 34.85
C PRO A 353 8.46 -1.77 35.38
N ALA A 354 8.68 -1.73 36.70
CA ALA A 354 9.91 -2.25 37.30
C ALA A 354 10.11 -3.73 36.95
N VAL A 355 9.05 -4.55 37.10
CA VAL A 355 9.09 -5.96 36.69
C VAL A 355 9.25 -6.09 35.17
N TRP A 356 8.52 -5.29 34.38
CA TRP A 356 8.63 -5.32 32.93
C TRP A 356 10.04 -4.99 32.44
N LEU A 357 10.67 -3.98 33.02
CA LEU A 357 12.03 -3.51 32.73
C LEU A 357 13.07 -4.50 33.22
N GLN A 358 12.87 -5.10 34.39
CA GLN A 358 13.71 -6.17 34.87
C GLN A 358 13.68 -7.34 33.89
N MET A 359 12.50 -7.74 33.39
CA MET A 359 12.39 -8.78 32.36
C MET A 359 13.04 -8.33 31.04
N TYR A 360 12.90 -7.07 30.64
CA TYR A 360 13.57 -6.50 29.47
C TYR A 360 15.11 -6.59 29.58
N GLN A 361 15.65 -6.33 30.77
CA GLN A 361 17.08 -6.35 31.07
C GLN A 361 17.62 -7.78 31.19
N LEU A 362 16.89 -8.65 31.88
CA LEU A 362 17.30 -10.04 32.11
C LEU A 362 17.08 -10.92 30.88
N GLN A 363 16.07 -10.63 30.07
CA GLN A 363 15.72 -11.35 28.85
C GLN A 363 15.49 -12.84 29.06
N GLN A 364 14.87 -13.15 30.20
CA GLN A 364 14.57 -14.50 30.63
C GLN A 364 13.06 -14.71 30.57
N TRP A 365 12.62 -15.39 29.50
CA TRP A 365 11.27 -15.92 29.39
C TRP A 365 11.36 -17.43 29.25
N ILE A 366 10.45 -18.15 29.89
CA ILE A 366 10.45 -19.62 29.88
C ILE A 366 9.81 -20.14 28.59
N SER A 367 8.83 -19.40 28.06
CA SER A 367 8.07 -19.76 26.87
C SER A 367 7.79 -18.56 25.96
N PHE A 368 7.48 -18.83 24.69
CA PHE A 368 7.09 -17.80 23.75
C PHE A 368 5.77 -17.11 24.15
N ASP A 369 4.82 -17.84 24.74
CA ASP A 369 3.53 -17.27 25.15
C ASP A 369 3.72 -16.27 26.31
N GLU A 370 4.62 -16.57 27.25
CA GLU A 370 5.03 -15.64 28.32
C GLU A 370 5.72 -14.40 27.74
N PHE A 371 6.62 -14.60 26.78
CA PHE A 371 7.27 -13.50 26.06
C PHE A 371 6.25 -12.58 25.37
N VAL A 372 5.27 -13.14 24.66
CA VAL A 372 4.22 -12.37 23.99
C VAL A 372 3.32 -11.64 25.00
N ALA A 373 2.98 -12.28 26.11
CA ALA A 373 2.23 -11.64 27.18
C ALA A 373 2.99 -10.44 27.76
N TRP A 374 4.29 -10.60 28.04
CA TRP A 374 5.18 -9.52 28.45
C TRP A 374 5.24 -8.40 27.40
N LEU A 375 5.46 -8.73 26.12
CA LEU A 375 5.56 -7.78 25.02
C LEU A 375 4.29 -6.90 24.89
N LYS A 376 3.12 -7.48 25.14
CA LYS A 376 1.82 -6.80 25.06
C LYS A 376 1.41 -6.09 26.36
N SER A 377 2.12 -6.33 27.47
CA SER A 377 1.73 -5.88 28.81
C SER A 377 2.08 -4.44 29.14
N CYS A 378 3.14 -3.89 28.53
CA CYS A 378 3.60 -2.52 28.75
C CYS A 378 4.03 -1.91 27.42
N TRP A 379 3.72 -0.63 27.23
CA TRP A 379 4.09 0.11 26.04
C TRP A 379 4.94 1.32 26.40
N LEU A 380 6.08 1.43 25.76
CA LEU A 380 6.90 2.63 25.75
C LEU A 380 6.24 3.65 24.82
N VAL A 381 5.99 4.85 25.32
CA VAL A 381 5.30 5.91 24.60
C VAL A 381 6.12 7.19 24.65
N CYS A 382 6.45 7.72 23.49
CA CYS A 382 7.05 9.03 23.34
C CYS A 382 5.96 10.02 22.92
N PRO A 383 5.71 11.10 23.68
CA PRO A 383 4.72 12.12 23.33
C PRO A 383 4.93 12.63 21.90
N LEU A 384 3.85 12.66 21.10
CA LEU A 384 3.81 13.06 19.68
C LEU A 384 4.78 12.33 18.73
N SER A 385 5.53 11.32 19.21
CA SER A 385 6.59 10.68 18.41
C SER A 385 6.26 9.23 18.11
N SER A 386 6.15 8.37 19.13
CA SER A 386 6.07 6.92 18.90
C SER A 386 5.38 6.19 20.05
N CYS A 387 4.95 4.96 19.78
CA CYS A 387 4.40 4.07 20.79
C CYS A 387 4.69 2.61 20.42
N THR A 388 5.19 1.82 21.37
CA THR A 388 5.47 0.39 21.14
C THR A 388 4.24 -0.51 21.29
N CYS A 389 3.03 0.04 21.46
CA CYS A 389 1.84 -0.79 21.42
C CYS A 389 1.65 -1.38 20.00
N PRO A 390 0.95 -2.52 19.84
CA PRO A 390 0.80 -3.16 18.54
C PRO A 390 0.28 -2.24 17.44
N SER A 391 -0.65 -1.35 17.78
CA SER A 391 -1.15 -0.32 16.87
C SER A 391 -0.16 0.83 16.68
N GLY A 392 0.60 1.21 17.70
CA GLY A 392 1.61 2.26 17.63
C GLY A 392 2.75 1.88 16.70
N LEU A 393 3.26 0.65 16.81
CA LEU A 393 4.25 0.12 15.88
C LEU A 393 3.70 0.09 14.44
N LYS A 394 2.44 -0.31 14.28
CA LYS A 394 1.75 -0.39 12.99
C LYS A 394 1.16 0.91 12.46
N TYR A 395 1.15 2.02 13.21
CA TYR A 395 0.63 3.31 12.72
C TYR A 395 1.54 4.54 13.03
N TYR A 396 2.67 4.36 13.72
CA TYR A 396 3.62 5.37 14.26
C TYR A 396 3.02 6.35 15.27
N ILE A 397 1.98 7.05 14.86
CA ILE A 397 1.18 7.92 15.72
C ILE A 397 -0.10 7.17 16.08
N TYR A 398 -0.31 6.99 17.39
CA TYR A 398 -1.50 6.32 17.88
C TYR A 398 -2.11 7.10 19.02
N LYS A 399 -3.35 6.74 19.38
CA LYS A 399 -4.12 7.43 20.41
C LYS A 399 -3.38 7.59 21.75
N HIS A 400 -2.41 6.71 22.04
CA HIS A 400 -1.58 6.76 23.23
C HIS A 400 -0.55 7.91 23.20
N SER A 401 0.17 8.11 22.09
CA SER A 401 1.17 9.20 22.00
C SER A 401 0.50 10.56 21.97
N ILE A 402 -0.64 10.69 21.26
CA ILE A 402 -1.45 11.92 21.26
C ILE A 402 -2.11 12.13 22.63
N GLY A 403 -2.75 11.10 23.17
CA GLY A 403 -3.47 11.20 24.45
C GLY A 403 -2.53 11.50 25.61
N LEU A 404 -1.33 10.93 25.63
CA LEU A 404 -0.28 11.29 26.57
C LEU A 404 0.14 12.76 26.40
N SER A 405 0.26 13.24 25.17
CA SER A 405 0.58 14.65 24.90
C SER A 405 -0.51 15.60 25.39
N MET A 406 -1.79 15.20 25.28
CA MET A 406 -2.92 15.93 25.87
C MET A 406 -2.80 15.99 27.41
N LEU A 407 -2.47 14.86 28.06
CA LEU A 407 -2.26 14.81 29.52
C LEU A 407 -1.09 15.68 29.99
N LEU A 408 -0.05 15.80 29.15
CA LEU A 408 1.12 16.64 29.43
C LEU A 408 0.95 18.11 29.00
N ASN A 409 -0.26 18.51 28.56
CA ASN A 409 -0.53 19.84 28.01
C ASN A 409 0.40 20.25 26.85
N LYS A 410 0.89 19.26 26.08
CA LYS A 410 1.73 19.44 24.89
C LYS A 410 0.94 19.41 23.58
N TYR A 411 -0.36 19.11 23.66
CA TYR A 411 -1.24 19.03 22.49
C TYR A 411 -2.64 19.54 22.85
N GLU A 412 -3.14 20.50 22.07
CA GLU A 412 -4.48 21.07 22.22
C GLU A 412 -5.45 20.43 21.23
N VAL A 413 -6.62 20.00 21.71
CA VAL A 413 -7.64 19.32 20.90
C VAL A 413 -8.24 20.31 19.90
N ASN A 414 -8.32 19.92 18.63
CA ASN A 414 -8.93 20.76 17.61
C ASN A 414 -10.42 21.06 17.90
N GLY A 415 -10.86 22.30 17.62
CA GLY A 415 -12.25 22.75 17.78
C GLY A 415 -13.30 21.85 17.10
N LYS A 416 -12.96 21.17 15.98
CA LYS A 416 -13.85 20.19 15.33
C LYS A 416 -14.11 18.96 16.20
N THR A 417 -13.10 18.48 16.93
CA THR A 417 -13.23 17.36 17.86
C THR A 417 -14.03 17.76 19.10
N HIS A 418 -13.84 19.00 19.59
CA HIS A 418 -14.71 19.58 20.62
C HIS A 418 -16.19 19.59 20.20
N LEU A 419 -16.51 19.99 18.96
CA LEU A 419 -17.88 19.98 18.45
C LEU A 419 -18.49 18.57 18.36
N GLN A 420 -17.70 17.56 17.98
CA GLN A 420 -18.15 16.16 17.98
C GLN A 420 -18.37 15.58 19.38
N LEU A 421 -17.56 15.99 20.36
CA LEU A 421 -17.77 15.62 21.76
C LEU A 421 -19.07 16.23 22.31
N LEU A 422 -19.35 17.49 21.96
CA LEU A 422 -20.58 18.19 22.35
C LEU A 422 -21.83 17.58 21.69
N SER A 423 -21.75 17.17 20.43
CA SER A 423 -22.89 16.56 19.72
C SER A 423 -23.28 15.18 20.25
N LYS A 424 -22.32 14.39 20.76
CA LYS A 424 -22.60 13.08 21.39
C LYS A 424 -23.13 13.18 22.83
N ARG A 425 -22.79 14.24 23.57
CA ARG A 425 -23.38 14.53 24.90
C ARG A 425 -24.85 14.95 24.81
N ARG A 426 -25.27 15.51 23.67
CA ARG A 426 -26.69 15.61 23.32
C ARG A 426 -27.17 14.23 22.90
N GLY A 427 -27.47 13.37 23.88
CA GLY A 427 -28.29 12.19 23.65
C GLY A 427 -29.53 12.60 22.83
N LYS A 428 -30.09 11.67 22.04
CA LYS A 428 -31.35 11.86 21.31
C LYS A 428 -32.53 12.06 22.29
N GLY A 429 -32.47 13.08 23.14
CA GLY A 429 -33.61 13.63 23.82
C GLY A 429 -34.42 14.35 22.75
N ARG A 430 -35.41 13.65 22.19
CA ARG A 430 -36.53 14.31 21.53
C ARG A 430 -37.00 15.40 22.49
N SER A 431 -36.94 16.66 22.09
CA SER A 431 -37.42 17.77 22.89
C SER A 431 -38.83 17.46 23.36
N LYS A 432 -39.05 17.37 24.68
CA LYS A 432 -40.39 17.17 25.27
C LYS A 432 -41.38 18.24 24.79
N ARG A 433 -40.90 19.41 24.34
CA ARG A 433 -41.73 20.50 23.81
C ARG A 433 -42.35 20.22 22.44
N VAL A 434 -41.80 19.29 21.63
CA VAL A 434 -42.41 18.94 20.33
C VAL A 434 -43.64 18.05 20.51
N ARG A 435 -43.72 17.28 21.61
CA ARG A 435 -44.91 16.47 21.90
C ARG A 435 -46.13 17.32 22.25
N THR A 436 -45.93 18.46 22.91
CA THR A 436 -47.01 19.38 23.26
C THR A 436 -47.53 20.15 22.04
N ALA A 437 -46.67 20.48 21.09
CA ALA A 437 -47.05 21.19 19.86
C ALA A 437 -47.72 20.30 18.78
N LEU A 438 -47.72 18.98 18.96
CA LEU A 438 -48.42 18.02 18.09
C LEU A 438 -49.77 17.55 18.69
N LEU A 439 -50.10 18.01 19.91
CA LEU A 439 -51.33 17.68 20.63
C LEU A 439 -52.23 18.91 20.86
N THR A 440 -51.87 20.05 20.27
CA THR A 440 -52.69 21.24 20.08
C THR A 440 -52.80 21.49 18.59
#